data_AF-A0A5C6BAW4-F1
#
_entry.id   AF-A0A5C6BAW4-F1
#
_cell.length_a   1.000
_cell.length_b   1.000
_cell.length_c   1.000
_cell.angle_alpha   90.00
_cell.angle_beta   90.00
_cell.angle_gamma   90.00
#
_symmetry.space_group_name_H-M   'P 1'
#
loop_
_entity.id
_entity.type
_entity.pdbx_description
1 polymer ?
#
loop_
_entity_poly.entity_id
_entity_poly.type
_entity_poly.pdbx_seq_one_letter_code
_entity_poly.pdbx_strand_id
1 'polypeptide(L)'
;MNWQEKLETTRRFCEHDESLDIYFELADGAPEEFLATLRDRFPFVDDDYLTFLKISDGASFDMCTLFGSGCSGYRGVIAEIESLGEDLEDIPEWENVAVENQLIPIGKTAGGDGLLMMPDRRIVIIDYIHEVPGEGRTLAYAFSQLLDDVFMGPNFGTLLYPDKWAADDENGWTRYLHKQGWWPEGTGN
;
A
#
# COMPACT_ATOMS: atom_id res chain seq x y z
N MET A 1 15.67 8.06 -8.46
CA MET A 1 14.58 8.91 -7.94
C MET A 1 13.98 8.15 -6.78
N ASN A 2 13.84 8.80 -5.63
CA ASN A 2 13.20 8.18 -4.46
C ASN A 2 11.67 8.30 -4.55
N TRP A 3 10.95 7.63 -3.66
CA TRP A 3 9.49 7.56 -3.73
C TRP A 3 8.83 8.94 -3.57
N GLN A 4 9.41 9.84 -2.77
CA GLN A 4 8.87 11.19 -2.56
C GLN A 4 8.94 12.02 -3.85
N GLU A 5 10.08 11.96 -4.53
CA GLU A 5 10.27 12.59 -5.84
C GLU A 5 9.34 11.99 -6.89
N LYS A 6 9.10 10.66 -6.86
CA LYS A 6 8.15 9.98 -7.76
C LYS A 6 6.70 10.42 -7.50
N LEU A 7 6.28 10.49 -6.24
CA LEU A 7 4.94 10.98 -5.87
C LEU A 7 4.73 12.41 -6.34
N GLU A 8 5.68 13.30 -6.06
CA GLU A 8 5.58 14.70 -6.46
C GLU A 8 5.54 14.87 -7.98
N THR A 9 6.37 14.10 -8.70
CA THR A 9 6.38 14.10 -10.17
C THR A 9 5.04 13.62 -10.73
N THR A 10 4.48 12.55 -10.14
CA THR A 10 3.19 11.99 -10.57
C THR A 10 2.04 12.93 -10.26
N ARG A 11 2.02 13.54 -9.08
CA ARG A 11 1.02 14.56 -8.71
C ARG A 11 1.01 15.73 -9.71
N ARG A 12 2.19 16.28 -10.03
CA ARG A 12 2.31 17.37 -11.03
C ARG A 12 1.90 16.93 -12.43
N PHE A 13 2.09 15.67 -12.77
CA PHE A 13 1.64 15.14 -14.04
C PHE A 13 0.11 15.12 -14.12
N CYS A 14 -0.57 14.63 -13.07
CA CYS A 14 -2.04 14.59 -13.01
C CYS A 14 -2.69 15.99 -13.04
N GLU A 15 -2.01 17.04 -12.56
CA GLU A 15 -2.49 18.44 -12.69
C GLU A 15 -2.63 18.91 -14.15
N HIS A 16 -2.02 18.20 -15.10
CA HIS A 16 -1.97 18.57 -16.52
C HIS A 16 -2.51 17.49 -17.47
N ASP A 17 -2.70 16.26 -16.99
CA ASP A 17 -3.13 15.12 -17.78
C ASP A 17 -4.03 14.20 -16.94
N GLU A 18 -5.33 14.30 -17.18
CA GLU A 18 -6.38 13.52 -16.50
C GLU A 18 -6.33 12.02 -16.83
N SER A 19 -5.46 11.57 -17.76
CA SER A 19 -5.38 10.14 -18.12
C SER A 19 -4.91 9.24 -16.99
N LEU A 20 -4.34 9.82 -15.92
CA LEU A 20 -3.93 9.09 -14.71
C LEU A 20 -4.93 9.18 -13.56
N ASP A 21 -6.00 9.96 -13.65
CA ASP A 21 -6.89 10.20 -12.50
C ASP A 21 -7.57 8.91 -11.99
N ILE A 22 -7.82 7.95 -12.88
CA ILE A 22 -8.40 6.65 -12.49
C ILE A 22 -7.38 5.70 -11.84
N TYR A 23 -6.09 6.02 -11.96
CA TYR A 23 -4.98 5.19 -11.51
C TYR A 23 -4.23 5.79 -10.32
N PHE A 24 -4.29 7.10 -10.13
CA PHE A 24 -3.49 7.75 -9.11
C PHE A 24 -4.26 8.87 -8.45
N GLU A 25 -4.40 8.77 -7.13
CA GLU A 25 -5.02 9.81 -6.33
C GLU A 25 -4.30 9.88 -4.99
N LEU A 26 -4.05 11.11 -4.54
CA LEU A 26 -3.54 11.42 -3.22
C LEU A 26 -4.57 12.25 -2.47
N ALA A 27 -4.82 11.91 -1.22
CA ALA A 27 -5.47 12.81 -0.28
C ALA A 27 -4.51 13.90 0.21
N ASP A 28 -5.06 14.91 0.90
CA ASP A 28 -4.29 15.81 1.77
C ASP A 28 -3.64 15.04 2.93
N GLY A 29 -2.61 15.60 3.56
CA GLY A 29 -1.89 14.97 4.67
C GLY A 29 -2.76 14.67 5.90
N ALA A 30 -2.42 13.57 6.58
CA ALA A 30 -3.12 13.08 7.76
C ALA A 30 -2.95 14.03 8.96
N PRO A 31 -3.95 14.10 9.87
CA PRO A 31 -3.84 14.91 11.09
C PRO A 31 -2.66 14.48 11.98
N GLU A 32 -1.90 15.44 12.53
CA GLU A 32 -0.77 15.15 13.44
C GLU A 32 -1.19 14.33 14.67
N GLU A 33 -2.42 14.53 15.17
CA GLU A 33 -2.97 13.74 16.28
C GLU A 33 -3.13 12.26 15.91
N PHE A 34 -3.54 11.97 14.66
CA PHE A 34 -3.62 10.60 14.16
C PHE A 34 -2.23 9.97 14.06
N LEU A 35 -1.24 10.70 13.53
CA LEU A 35 0.13 10.21 13.41
C LEU A 35 0.76 9.90 14.78
N ALA A 36 0.50 10.75 15.78
CA ALA A 36 0.93 10.50 17.15
C ALA A 36 0.25 9.25 17.73
N THR A 37 -1.05 9.08 17.50
CA THR A 37 -1.82 7.90 17.94
C THR A 37 -1.30 6.63 17.29
N LEU A 38 -1.02 6.65 15.98
CA LEU A 38 -0.51 5.51 15.24
C LEU A 38 0.86 5.08 15.77
N ARG A 39 1.74 6.03 16.06
CA ARG A 39 3.07 5.75 16.62
C ARG A 39 3.03 5.21 18.05
N ASP A 40 2.11 5.71 18.87
CA ASP A 40 1.92 5.21 20.25
C ASP A 40 1.36 3.79 20.24
N ARG A 41 0.35 3.52 19.40
CA ARG A 41 -0.29 2.21 19.28
C ARG A 41 0.59 1.16 18.63
N PHE A 42 1.40 1.55 17.64
CA PHE A 42 2.29 0.64 16.90
C PHE A 42 3.74 1.14 16.95
N PRO A 43 4.50 0.81 18.01
CA PRO A 43 5.88 1.30 18.17
C PRO A 43 6.86 0.87 17.06
N PHE A 44 6.49 -0.13 16.25
CA PHE A 44 7.29 -0.62 15.14
C PHE A 44 6.95 0.05 13.79
N VAL A 45 5.95 0.94 13.74
CA VAL A 45 5.52 1.62 12.51
C VAL A 45 6.71 2.23 11.78
N ASP A 46 6.75 2.06 10.46
CA ASP A 46 7.82 2.56 9.62
C ASP A 46 7.77 4.10 9.55
N ASP A 47 8.93 4.75 9.71
CA ASP A 47 9.04 6.22 9.65
C ASP A 47 8.74 6.77 8.25
N ASP A 48 9.00 6.00 7.19
CA ASP A 48 8.63 6.36 5.83
C ASP A 48 7.12 6.28 5.63
N TYR A 49 6.42 5.36 6.31
CA TYR A 49 4.95 5.32 6.27
C TYR A 49 4.33 6.52 6.99
N LEU A 50 4.87 6.91 8.16
CA LEU A 50 4.45 8.13 8.84
C LEU A 50 4.73 9.38 8.00
N THR A 51 5.88 9.43 7.34
CA THR A 51 6.22 10.50 6.40
C THR A 51 5.27 10.53 5.20
N PHE A 52 4.90 9.38 4.66
CA PHE A 52 3.91 9.27 3.61
C PHE A 52 2.55 9.80 4.07
N LEU A 53 2.08 9.39 5.25
CA LEU A 53 0.79 9.87 5.78
C LEU A 53 0.77 11.38 6.01
N LYS A 54 1.90 12.01 6.35
CA LYS A 54 2.03 13.48 6.40
C LYS A 54 1.82 14.15 5.05
N ILE A 55 2.21 13.48 3.97
CA ILE A 55 2.05 13.97 2.60
C ILE A 55 0.64 13.67 2.10
N SER A 56 0.11 12.50 2.41
CA SER A 56 -1.18 12.03 1.91
C SER A 56 -1.84 11.05 2.88
N ASP A 57 -3.05 11.38 3.31
CA ASP A 57 -3.88 10.60 4.21
C ASP A 57 -4.54 9.40 3.51
N GLY A 58 -3.74 8.51 2.96
CA GLY A 58 -4.20 7.45 2.06
C GLY A 58 -4.11 7.85 0.59
N ALA A 59 -4.01 6.84 -0.26
CA ALA A 59 -3.74 7.04 -1.69
C ALA A 59 -4.21 5.84 -2.52
N SER A 60 -4.47 6.08 -3.80
CA SER A 60 -4.73 5.04 -4.80
C SER A 60 -3.57 4.96 -5.79
N PHE A 61 -3.14 3.73 -6.08
CA PHE A 61 -2.13 3.36 -7.07
C PHE A 61 -2.65 2.19 -7.90
N ASP A 62 -3.41 2.50 -8.93
CA ASP A 62 -4.07 1.60 -9.87
C ASP A 62 -4.87 0.52 -9.12
N MET A 63 -4.27 -0.65 -8.91
CA MET A 63 -4.91 -1.80 -8.26
C MET A 63 -4.65 -1.87 -6.77
N CYS A 64 -3.98 -0.88 -6.17
CA CYS A 64 -3.70 -0.83 -4.74
C CYS A 64 -4.25 0.45 -4.13
N THR A 65 -4.77 0.34 -2.91
CA THR A 65 -5.20 1.48 -2.10
C THR A 65 -4.46 1.42 -0.78
N LEU A 66 -3.75 2.50 -0.42
CA LEU A 66 -3.20 2.70 0.91
C LEU A 66 -4.21 3.37 1.82
N PHE A 67 -4.28 2.87 3.05
CA PHE A 67 -5.13 3.42 4.10
C PHE A 67 -4.49 4.65 4.74
N GLY A 68 -5.37 5.51 5.26
CA GLY A 68 -5.03 6.72 5.99
C GLY A 68 -5.64 6.72 7.37
N SER A 69 -6.15 7.87 7.79
CA SER A 69 -6.78 8.12 9.08
C SER A 69 -8.27 7.80 9.08
N GLY A 70 -8.91 7.79 7.90
CA GLY A 70 -10.36 7.74 7.76
C GLY A 70 -11.01 9.10 7.49
N CYS A 71 -10.25 10.21 7.55
CA CYS A 71 -10.78 11.56 7.37
C CYS A 71 -10.80 12.03 5.90
N SER A 72 -10.03 11.40 5.03
CA SER A 72 -9.77 11.81 3.64
C SER A 72 -10.60 11.08 2.57
N GLY A 73 -11.56 10.24 2.97
CA GLY A 73 -12.28 9.34 2.07
C GLY A 73 -11.59 7.98 1.89
N TYR A 74 -10.32 7.84 2.29
CA TYR A 74 -9.64 6.55 2.40
C TYR A 74 -10.00 5.86 3.71
N ARG A 75 -9.97 4.51 3.74
CA ARG A 75 -10.18 3.75 4.97
C ARG A 75 -9.12 4.11 6.02
N GLY A 76 -9.53 4.08 7.28
CA GLY A 76 -8.66 4.35 8.42
C GLY A 76 -7.92 3.10 8.88
N VAL A 77 -6.61 3.17 9.05
CA VAL A 77 -5.77 2.05 9.53
C VAL A 77 -6.27 1.48 10.86
N ILE A 78 -6.61 2.38 11.81
CA ILE A 78 -7.09 1.99 13.14
C ILE A 78 -8.47 1.31 13.07
N ALA A 79 -9.38 1.84 12.26
CA ALA A 79 -10.69 1.23 12.08
C ALA A 79 -10.58 -0.13 11.38
N GLU A 80 -9.63 -0.29 10.45
CA GLU A 80 -9.43 -1.54 9.74
C GLU A 80 -8.91 -2.65 10.68
N ILE A 81 -7.92 -2.37 11.52
CA ILE A 81 -7.41 -3.39 12.46
C ILE A 81 -8.48 -3.81 13.47
N GLU A 82 -9.37 -2.90 13.86
CA GLU A 82 -10.51 -3.18 14.73
C GLU A 82 -11.54 -4.06 14.02
N SER A 83 -11.88 -3.75 12.77
CA SER A 83 -12.76 -4.60 11.94
C SER A 83 -12.20 -6.01 11.77
N LEU A 84 -10.90 -6.14 11.48
CA LEU A 84 -10.27 -7.45 11.33
C LEU A 84 -10.33 -8.26 12.63
N GLY A 85 -10.24 -7.61 13.78
CA GLY A 85 -10.38 -8.27 15.08
C GLY A 85 -11.78 -8.82 15.33
N GLU A 86 -12.83 -8.10 14.89
CA GLU A 86 -14.22 -8.56 14.98
C GLU A 86 -14.51 -9.66 13.94
N ASP A 87 -14.10 -9.46 12.70
CA ASP A 87 -14.42 -10.35 11.58
C ASP A 87 -13.72 -11.73 11.68
N LEU A 88 -12.58 -11.78 12.36
CA LEU A 88 -11.71 -12.97 12.44
C LEU A 88 -11.59 -13.50 13.88
N GLU A 89 -12.49 -13.10 14.78
CA GLU A 89 -12.47 -13.49 16.20
C GLU A 89 -12.47 -15.02 16.42
N ASP A 90 -13.08 -15.78 15.51
CA ASP A 90 -13.17 -17.24 15.57
C ASP A 90 -11.91 -17.96 15.03
N ILE A 91 -10.92 -17.23 14.50
CA ILE A 91 -9.66 -17.78 13.98
C ILE A 91 -8.53 -17.45 14.97
N PRO A 92 -8.05 -18.40 15.78
CA PRO A 92 -7.07 -18.13 16.85
C PRO A 92 -5.78 -17.45 16.37
N GLU A 93 -5.35 -17.73 15.15
CA GLU A 93 -4.19 -17.11 14.51
C GLU A 93 -4.38 -15.61 14.24
N TRP A 94 -5.63 -15.16 14.06
CA TRP A 94 -6.00 -13.75 13.85
C TRP A 94 -6.45 -13.04 15.13
N GLU A 95 -7.07 -13.77 16.07
CA GLU A 95 -7.52 -13.23 17.37
C GLU A 95 -6.36 -12.55 18.11
N ASN A 96 -5.21 -13.22 18.20
CA ASN A 96 -4.02 -12.67 18.86
C ASN A 96 -3.43 -11.47 18.09
N VAL A 97 -3.58 -11.45 16.78
CA VAL A 97 -2.96 -10.46 15.90
C VAL A 97 -3.64 -9.11 16.01
N ALA A 98 -4.97 -9.09 16.03
CA ALA A 98 -5.75 -7.85 16.15
C ALA A 98 -5.72 -7.28 17.58
N VAL A 99 -5.82 -8.16 18.59
CA VAL A 99 -5.86 -7.75 20.01
C VAL A 99 -4.51 -7.24 20.49
N GLU A 100 -3.41 -7.80 20.00
CA GLU A 100 -2.05 -7.43 20.44
C GLU A 100 -1.38 -6.37 19.54
N ASN A 101 -2.11 -5.79 18.57
CA ASN A 101 -1.56 -4.81 17.62
C ASN A 101 -0.26 -5.30 16.95
N GLN A 102 -0.18 -6.60 16.63
CA GLN A 102 1.03 -7.24 16.11
C GLN A 102 1.25 -7.01 14.61
N LEU A 103 0.43 -6.19 13.97
CA LEU A 103 0.62 -5.73 12.60
C LEU A 103 -0.17 -4.44 12.37
N ILE A 104 0.04 -3.84 11.20
CA ILE A 104 -0.68 -2.64 10.77
C ILE A 104 -1.27 -2.92 9.38
N PRO A 105 -2.60 -2.87 9.20
CA PRO A 105 -3.19 -2.90 7.87
C PRO A 105 -2.96 -1.55 7.20
N ILE A 106 -2.07 -1.52 6.20
CA ILE A 106 -1.67 -0.27 5.54
C ILE A 106 -2.36 -0.08 4.19
N GLY A 107 -3.09 -1.08 3.71
CA GLY A 107 -3.82 -0.97 2.45
C GLY A 107 -4.47 -2.27 2.01
N LYS A 108 -4.94 -2.28 0.76
CA LYS A 108 -5.51 -3.45 0.09
C LYS A 108 -5.30 -3.41 -1.42
N THR A 109 -5.41 -4.56 -2.07
CA THR A 109 -5.54 -4.65 -3.53
C THR A 109 -6.99 -4.49 -3.97
N ALA A 110 -7.19 -4.27 -5.27
CA ALA A 110 -8.51 -4.30 -5.92
C ALA A 110 -9.20 -5.66 -5.82
N GLY A 111 -8.42 -6.75 -5.62
CA GLY A 111 -8.93 -8.10 -5.37
C GLY A 111 -9.45 -8.30 -3.95
N GLY A 112 -9.16 -7.37 -3.03
CA GLY A 112 -9.52 -7.46 -1.62
C GLY A 112 -8.41 -7.98 -0.71
N ASP A 113 -7.25 -8.37 -1.27
CA ASP A 113 -6.11 -8.83 -0.48
C ASP A 113 -5.58 -7.69 0.40
N GLY A 114 -5.27 -8.01 1.65
CA GLY A 114 -4.69 -7.08 2.61
C GLY A 114 -3.24 -6.79 2.34
N LEU A 115 -2.83 -5.54 2.57
CA LEU A 115 -1.43 -5.13 2.67
C LEU A 115 -1.12 -4.85 4.13
N LEU A 116 -0.26 -5.66 4.73
CA LEU A 116 0.05 -5.61 6.16
C LEU A 116 1.52 -5.27 6.38
N MET A 117 1.78 -4.35 7.31
CA MET A 117 3.10 -4.10 7.86
C MET A 117 3.30 -4.94 9.12
N MET A 118 4.31 -5.80 9.09
CA MET A 118 4.66 -6.70 10.18
C MET A 118 5.58 -6.00 11.21
N PRO A 119 5.78 -6.57 12.42
CA PRO A 119 6.64 -5.99 13.45
C PRO A 119 8.11 -5.82 13.05
N ASP A 120 8.57 -6.64 12.10
CA ASP A 120 9.90 -6.53 11.49
C ASP A 120 9.93 -5.57 10.29
N ARG A 121 8.86 -4.79 10.09
CA ARG A 121 8.64 -3.80 9.02
C ARG A 121 8.51 -4.37 7.61
N ARG A 122 8.51 -5.70 7.45
CA ARG A 122 8.15 -6.29 6.17
C ARG A 122 6.71 -5.95 5.82
N ILE A 123 6.49 -5.68 4.54
CA ILE A 123 5.16 -5.51 3.97
C ILE A 123 4.78 -6.82 3.29
N VAL A 124 3.67 -7.41 3.71
CA VAL A 124 3.11 -8.63 3.12
C VAL A 124 1.79 -8.34 2.44
N ILE A 125 1.50 -9.08 1.38
CA ILE A 125 0.17 -9.20 0.79
C ILE A 125 -0.45 -10.51 1.26
N ILE A 126 -1.73 -10.48 1.61
CA ILE A 126 -2.43 -11.64 2.17
C ILE A 126 -3.89 -11.71 1.75
N ASP A 127 -4.37 -12.90 1.43
CA ASP A 127 -5.80 -13.18 1.33
C ASP A 127 -6.37 -13.44 2.73
N TYR A 128 -7.10 -12.47 3.29
CA TYR A 128 -7.69 -12.57 4.64
C TYR A 128 -8.62 -13.79 4.82
N ILE A 129 -9.16 -14.36 3.74
CA ILE A 129 -10.10 -15.48 3.79
C ILE A 129 -9.36 -16.82 3.92
N HIS A 130 -8.20 -16.94 3.27
CA HIS A 130 -7.53 -18.23 3.08
C HIS A 130 -6.18 -18.34 3.77
N GLU A 131 -5.60 -17.23 4.23
CA GLU A 131 -4.24 -17.16 4.76
C GLU A 131 -4.22 -16.52 6.16
N VAL A 132 -3.19 -16.85 6.93
CA VAL A 132 -2.85 -16.14 8.18
C VAL A 132 -1.62 -15.25 7.98
N PRO A 133 -1.37 -14.22 8.81
CA PRO A 133 -0.32 -13.21 8.55
C PRO A 133 1.09 -13.78 8.27
N GLY A 134 1.42 -14.94 8.85
CA GLY A 134 2.70 -15.63 8.61
C GLY A 134 2.85 -16.31 7.25
N GLU A 135 1.75 -16.53 6.54
CA GLU A 135 1.69 -17.18 5.22
C GLU A 135 1.72 -16.17 4.07
N GLY A 136 1.43 -14.90 4.37
CA GLY A 136 1.39 -13.81 3.39
C GLY A 136 2.71 -13.65 2.63
N ARG A 137 2.60 -13.32 1.35
CA ARG A 137 3.76 -13.12 0.48
C ARG A 137 4.41 -11.76 0.79
N THR A 138 5.71 -11.76 1.07
CA THR A 138 6.46 -10.52 1.27
C THR A 138 6.59 -9.75 -0.05
N LEU A 139 6.12 -8.50 -0.06
CA LEU A 139 6.28 -7.56 -1.17
C LEU A 139 7.52 -6.67 -1.00
N ALA A 140 7.80 -6.25 0.24
CA ALA A 140 8.89 -5.34 0.54
C ALA A 140 9.40 -5.54 1.97
N TYR A 141 10.63 -5.11 2.26
CA TYR A 141 11.24 -5.15 3.59
C TYR A 141 11.20 -3.80 4.32
N ALA A 142 10.66 -2.76 3.67
CA ALA A 142 10.44 -1.44 4.21
C ALA A 142 9.34 -0.73 3.41
N PHE A 143 8.71 0.29 4.00
CA PHE A 143 7.64 1.03 3.31
C PHE A 143 8.18 1.83 2.11
N SER A 144 9.36 2.44 2.21
CA SER A 144 9.99 3.11 1.06
C SER A 144 10.19 2.16 -0.13
N GLN A 145 10.63 0.92 0.14
CA GLN A 145 10.78 -0.09 -0.91
C GLN A 145 9.44 -0.46 -1.56
N LEU A 146 8.36 -0.54 -0.78
CA LEU A 146 7.02 -0.77 -1.32
C LEU A 146 6.65 0.31 -2.34
N LEU A 147 6.83 1.59 -2.01
CA LEU A 147 6.52 2.67 -2.95
C LEU A 147 7.48 2.71 -4.14
N ASP A 148 8.79 2.61 -3.88
CA ASP A 148 9.80 2.80 -4.91
C ASP A 148 9.89 1.65 -5.89
N ASP A 149 9.90 0.42 -5.39
CA ASP A 149 10.16 -0.75 -6.22
C ASP A 149 8.86 -1.43 -6.65
N VAL A 150 7.81 -1.38 -5.83
CA VAL A 150 6.55 -2.08 -6.09
C VAL A 150 5.53 -1.15 -6.72
N PHE A 151 5.06 -0.10 -6.05
CA PHE A 151 3.94 0.70 -6.59
C PHE A 151 4.34 1.60 -7.76
N MET A 152 5.55 2.16 -7.72
CA MET A 152 6.07 3.08 -8.74
C MET A 152 7.43 2.60 -9.26
N GLY A 153 7.56 1.28 -9.47
CA GLY A 153 8.84 0.67 -9.78
C GLY A 153 8.72 -0.67 -10.50
N PRO A 154 9.85 -1.34 -10.76
CA PRO A 154 9.94 -2.51 -11.62
C PRO A 154 9.17 -3.75 -11.13
N ASN A 155 8.65 -3.76 -9.90
CA ASN A 155 7.97 -4.90 -9.30
C ASN A 155 6.44 -4.75 -9.19
N PHE A 156 5.82 -3.63 -9.57
CA PHE A 156 4.37 -3.44 -9.76
C PHE A 156 3.64 -4.66 -10.34
N GLY A 157 4.06 -5.18 -11.49
CA GLY A 157 3.45 -6.36 -12.13
C GLY A 157 3.46 -7.63 -11.25
N THR A 158 4.34 -7.70 -10.24
CA THR A 158 4.37 -8.80 -9.28
C THR A 158 3.25 -8.72 -8.23
N LEU A 159 2.49 -7.62 -8.15
CA LEU A 159 1.39 -7.46 -7.19
C LEU A 159 0.28 -8.50 -7.42
N LEU A 160 -0.19 -8.64 -8.66
CA LEU A 160 -1.27 -9.58 -8.98
C LEU A 160 -0.77 -10.90 -9.55
N TYR A 161 0.29 -10.87 -10.36
CA TYR A 161 0.69 -12.02 -11.16
C TYR A 161 2.23 -12.14 -11.19
N PRO A 162 2.86 -12.57 -10.09
CA PRO A 162 4.32 -12.68 -10.00
C PRO A 162 4.95 -13.51 -11.13
N ASP A 163 4.20 -14.45 -11.71
CA ASP A 163 4.69 -15.35 -12.77
C ASP A 163 4.00 -15.17 -14.14
N LYS A 164 3.07 -14.21 -14.29
CA LYS A 164 2.19 -14.17 -15.49
C LYS A 164 1.97 -12.80 -16.13
N TRP A 165 2.71 -11.76 -15.74
CA TRP A 165 2.58 -10.46 -16.40
C TRP A 165 2.86 -10.57 -17.91
N ALA A 166 1.91 -10.14 -18.73
CA ALA A 166 1.99 -10.09 -20.18
C ALA A 166 1.85 -8.65 -20.70
N ALA A 167 2.29 -8.41 -21.93
CA ALA A 167 2.14 -7.09 -22.58
C ALA A 167 0.67 -6.64 -22.68
N ASP A 168 -0.27 -7.58 -22.75
CA ASP A 168 -1.70 -7.30 -22.80
C ASP A 168 -2.27 -6.80 -21.45
N ASP A 169 -1.51 -6.93 -20.35
CA ASP A 169 -1.87 -6.39 -19.03
C ASP A 169 -1.49 -4.90 -18.88
N GLU A 170 -0.84 -4.30 -19.89
CA GLU A 170 -0.40 -2.91 -19.86
C GLU A 170 -1.58 -1.92 -19.87
N ASN A 171 -1.65 -1.07 -18.85
CA ASN A 171 -2.68 -0.06 -18.65
C ASN A 171 -2.09 1.36 -18.67
N GLY A 172 -2.89 2.38 -18.33
CA GLY A 172 -2.41 3.76 -18.31
C GLY A 172 -1.32 4.00 -17.26
N TRP A 173 -1.42 3.36 -16.09
CA TRP A 173 -0.44 3.45 -15.02
C TRP A 173 0.92 2.90 -15.43
N THR A 174 0.98 1.66 -15.92
CA THR A 174 2.23 1.01 -16.33
C THR A 174 2.88 1.71 -17.53
N ARG A 175 2.10 2.20 -18.50
CA ARG A 175 2.60 3.08 -19.57
C ARG A 175 3.23 4.35 -19.04
N TYR A 176 2.65 4.96 -18.01
CA TYR A 176 3.24 6.12 -17.36
C TYR A 176 4.56 5.76 -16.67
N LEU A 177 4.63 4.68 -15.91
CA LEU A 177 5.86 4.22 -15.26
C LEU A 177 6.99 3.95 -16.27
N HIS A 178 6.67 3.37 -17.44
CA HIS A 178 7.62 3.21 -18.55
C HIS A 178 8.15 4.55 -19.05
N LYS A 179 7.26 5.52 -19.33
CA LYS A 179 7.65 6.86 -19.80
C LYS A 179 8.58 7.58 -18.82
N GLN A 180 8.40 7.36 -17.51
CA GLN A 180 9.27 7.93 -16.49
C GLN A 180 10.60 7.16 -16.31
N GLY A 181 10.76 6.01 -16.96
CA GLY A 181 11.91 5.12 -16.79
C GLY A 181 11.95 4.42 -15.43
N TRP A 182 10.80 4.30 -14.76
CA TRP A 182 10.68 3.61 -13.46
C TRP A 182 10.26 2.15 -13.62
N TRP A 183 9.73 1.79 -14.79
CA TRP A 183 9.40 0.44 -15.18
C TRP A 183 10.19 0.02 -16.44
N PRO A 184 10.87 -1.14 -16.46
CA PRO A 184 11.67 -1.60 -17.59
C PRO A 184 10.82 -1.96 -18.82
N GLU A 185 11.19 -1.43 -20.00
CA GLU A 185 10.57 -1.81 -21.27
C GLU A 185 10.68 -3.32 -21.54
N GLY A 186 9.57 -3.97 -21.92
CA GLY A 186 9.58 -5.35 -22.41
C GLY A 186 9.59 -6.46 -21.37
N THR A 187 9.14 -6.21 -20.13
CA THR A 187 8.87 -7.29 -19.16
C THR A 187 7.55 -8.00 -19.48
N GLY A 188 7.45 -8.59 -20.66
CA GLY A 188 6.60 -9.76 -20.89
C GLY A 188 7.56 -10.93 -21.05
N ASN A 189 7.44 -11.97 -20.23
CA ASN A 189 8.19 -13.21 -20.45
C ASN A 189 7.82 -13.84 -21.80
#